data_AF-A0A9P9CNW4-F1
#
_entry.id   AF-A0A9P9CNW4-F1
#
_cell.length_a   1.000
_cell.length_b   1.000
_cell.length_c   1.000
_cell.angle_alpha   90.00
_cell.angle_beta   90.00
_cell.angle_gamma   90.00
#
_symmetry.space_group_name_H-M   'P 1'
#
loop_
_entity.id
_entity.type
_entity.pdbx_description
1 polymer ?
#
loop_
_entity_poly.entity_id
_entity_poly.type
_entity_poly.pdbx_seq_one_letter_code
_entity_poly.pdbx_strand_id
1 'polypeptide(L)'
;MFALCDESDVELVIPEPSQVLSVLLRLLHEPLARQPAQTGGAIPLPLLPALFRLVDKYALKAELADTLATHLAAHAPVQPLSVYSLATQLELEKVASDATAHLLKKPLHKYTSDEVALIPSVKAYHALVALHAHRVEKLKELVLAEELFPKDYGLCGTHGDATRDVWARKANYVWGQIEPGTDVAEEMSPVLTADVIRDCKLCHMGCIRSIEMIRVR
;
A
#
# COMPACT_ATOMS: atom_id res chain seq x y z
N MET A 1 33.78 10.21 56.54
CA MET A 1 34.42 8.99 56.04
C MET A 1 33.47 8.42 54.99
N PHE A 2 33.68 8.78 53.72
CA PHE A 2 32.83 8.33 52.62
C PHE A 2 33.32 6.95 52.20
N ALA A 3 32.49 5.93 52.43
CA ALA A 3 32.76 4.59 51.93
C ALA A 3 32.69 4.64 50.39
N LEU A 4 33.84 4.39 49.76
CA LEU A 4 33.96 4.15 48.33
C LEU A 4 33.08 2.95 47.99
N CYS A 5 32.18 3.14 47.03
CA CYS A 5 31.37 2.06 46.50
C CYS A 5 32.31 1.02 45.87
N ASP A 6 32.13 -0.23 46.30
CA ASP A 6 32.75 -1.40 45.69
C ASP A 6 32.21 -1.49 44.26
N GLU A 7 33.06 -1.27 43.24
CA GLU A 7 32.73 -1.52 41.84
C GLU A 7 32.70 -3.04 41.62
N SER A 8 31.72 -3.70 42.20
CA SER A 8 31.44 -5.09 41.84
C SER A 8 30.90 -5.07 40.42
N ASP A 9 31.64 -5.67 39.47
CA ASP A 9 31.16 -5.93 38.11
C ASP A 9 29.82 -6.70 38.21
N VAL A 10 28.71 -5.99 38.03
CA VAL A 10 27.38 -6.59 38.03
C VAL A 10 27.17 -7.20 36.64
N GLU A 11 27.39 -8.50 36.53
CA GLU A 11 27.05 -9.25 35.31
C GLU A 11 25.53 -9.28 35.12
N LEU A 12 25.04 -8.56 34.12
CA LEU A 12 23.64 -8.59 33.71
C LEU A 12 23.43 -9.65 32.62
N VAL A 13 22.80 -10.76 32.97
CA VAL A 13 22.45 -11.83 32.01
C VAL A 13 21.13 -11.51 31.33
N ILE A 14 21.19 -11.32 30.01
CA ILE A 14 20.05 -10.98 29.14
C ILE A 14 19.73 -12.21 28.27
N PRO A 15 18.62 -12.95 28.53
CA PRO A 15 18.25 -14.19 27.83
C PRO A 15 17.69 -13.98 26.40
N GLU A 16 18.37 -13.17 25.58
CA GLU A 16 17.94 -12.79 24.23
C GLU A 16 18.96 -13.26 23.20
N PRO A 17 18.54 -13.64 21.98
CA PRO A 17 19.48 -13.93 20.91
C PRO A 17 20.38 -12.72 20.63
N SER A 18 21.69 -12.96 20.52
CA SER A 18 22.70 -11.91 20.34
C SER A 18 22.41 -11.01 19.14
N GLN A 19 21.85 -11.56 18.06
CA GLN A 19 21.45 -10.80 16.87
C GLN A 19 20.34 -9.77 17.16
N VAL A 20 19.31 -10.15 17.91
CA VAL A 20 18.19 -9.25 18.25
C VAL A 20 18.67 -8.19 19.23
N LEU A 21 19.46 -8.59 20.24
CA LEU A 21 20.01 -7.67 21.23
C LEU A 21 20.96 -6.65 20.59
N SER A 22 21.81 -7.06 19.66
CA SER A 22 22.72 -6.14 18.95
C SER A 22 21.99 -5.07 18.16
N VAL A 23 20.87 -5.43 17.51
CA VAL A 23 20.03 -4.46 16.78
C VAL A 23 19.30 -3.54 17.76
N LEU A 24 18.79 -4.07 18.86
CA LEU A 24 18.13 -3.27 19.90
C LEU A 24 19.07 -2.25 20.54
N LEU A 25 20.26 -2.69 20.95
CA LEU A 25 21.27 -1.79 21.53
C LEU A 25 21.67 -0.71 20.55
N ARG A 26 21.86 -1.05 19.26
CA ARG A 26 22.12 -0.05 18.22
C ARG A 26 20.99 0.97 18.15
N LEU A 27 19.73 0.52 18.13
CA LEU A 27 18.56 1.42 18.11
C LEU A 27 18.48 2.36 19.32
N LEU A 28 18.93 1.91 20.50
CA LEU A 28 18.93 2.69 21.73
C LEU A 28 20.06 3.73 21.77
N HIS A 29 21.24 3.41 21.22
CA HIS A 29 22.39 4.31 21.20
C HIS A 29 22.38 5.26 19.99
N GLU A 30 22.00 4.74 18.83
CA GLU A 30 21.96 5.45 17.55
C GLU A 30 20.59 5.24 16.89
N PRO A 31 19.67 6.21 17.02
CA PRO A 31 18.35 6.07 16.40
C PRO A 31 18.51 5.93 14.88
N LEU A 32 18.04 4.80 14.34
CA LEU A 32 18.10 4.52 12.91
C LEU A 32 17.33 5.57 12.10
N ALA A 33 17.68 5.69 10.82
CA ALA A 33 17.03 6.61 9.90
C ALA A 33 15.50 6.38 9.91
N ARG A 34 14.74 7.44 10.13
CA ARG A 34 13.27 7.43 10.10
C ARG A 34 12.68 7.09 8.71
N GLN A 35 13.51 6.98 7.68
CA GLN A 35 13.08 6.70 6.29
C GLN A 35 13.90 5.57 5.67
N PRO A 36 13.79 4.34 6.18
CA PRO A 36 14.60 3.21 5.73
C PRO A 36 14.31 2.78 4.30
N ALA A 37 13.12 3.08 3.78
CA ALA A 37 12.76 2.81 2.38
C ALA A 37 13.64 3.58 1.38
N GLN A 38 14.17 4.75 1.76
CA GLN A 38 15.00 5.59 0.88
C GLN A 38 16.49 5.24 0.98
N THR A 39 16.94 4.74 2.14
CA THR A 39 18.35 4.47 2.42
C THR A 39 18.73 3.01 2.20
N GLY A 40 17.78 2.12 1.91
CA GLY A 40 18.01 0.68 1.78
C GLY A 40 18.38 -0.01 3.11
N GLY A 41 18.33 0.71 4.23
CA GLY A 41 18.76 0.25 5.55
C GLY A 41 17.61 -0.28 6.42
N ALA A 42 16.59 -0.90 5.83
CA ALA A 42 15.48 -1.45 6.60
C ALA A 42 15.94 -2.63 7.48
N ILE A 43 15.51 -2.66 8.75
CA ILE A 43 15.74 -3.83 9.61
C ILE A 43 15.10 -5.05 8.92
N PRO A 44 15.82 -6.18 8.78
CA PRO A 44 15.27 -7.38 8.16
C PRO A 44 13.95 -7.82 8.80
N LEU A 45 12.95 -8.11 7.97
CA LEU A 45 11.60 -8.48 8.41
C LEU A 45 11.57 -9.62 9.45
N PRO A 46 12.39 -10.68 9.37
CA PRO A 46 12.38 -11.76 10.37
C PRO A 46 12.80 -11.31 11.79
N LEU A 47 13.51 -10.19 11.92
CA LEU A 47 13.95 -9.67 13.22
C LEU A 47 12.90 -8.75 13.87
N LEU A 48 12.04 -8.13 13.07
CA LEU A 48 11.06 -7.15 13.56
C LEU A 48 10.10 -7.70 14.63
N PRO A 49 9.49 -8.90 14.49
CA PRO A 49 8.61 -9.44 15.52
C PRO A 49 9.30 -9.58 16.89
N ALA A 50 10.56 -10.00 16.90
CA ALA A 50 11.32 -10.12 18.15
C ALA A 50 11.60 -8.74 18.75
N LEU A 51 11.98 -7.75 17.94
CA LEU A 51 12.23 -6.39 18.41
C LEU A 51 10.98 -5.74 19.00
N PHE A 52 9.81 -5.89 18.37
CA PHE A 52 8.55 -5.40 18.95
C PHE A 52 8.23 -6.04 20.30
N ARG A 53 8.47 -7.36 20.45
CA ARG A 53 8.33 -8.04 21.76
C ARG A 53 9.29 -7.48 22.81
N LEU A 54 10.52 -7.12 22.42
CA LEU A 54 11.49 -6.54 23.37
C LEU A 54 11.11 -5.11 23.76
N VAL A 55 10.54 -4.32 22.86
CA VAL A 55 10.00 -2.99 23.18
C VAL A 55 8.96 -3.08 24.28
N ASP A 56 8.02 -4.02 24.16
CA ASP A 56 7.01 -4.27 25.18
C ASP A 56 7.63 -4.86 26.47
N LYS A 57 8.42 -5.93 26.35
CA LYS A 57 9.07 -6.63 27.49
C LYS A 57 9.89 -5.70 28.38
N TYR A 58 10.62 -4.75 27.80
CA TYR A 58 11.49 -3.83 28.52
C TYR A 58 10.88 -2.44 28.73
N ALA A 59 9.58 -2.27 28.42
CA ALA A 59 8.88 -0.99 28.52
C ALA A 59 9.68 0.17 27.87
N LEU A 60 10.20 -0.07 26.67
CA LEU A 60 11.00 0.92 25.95
C LEU A 60 10.12 2.06 25.46
N LYS A 61 10.76 3.19 25.12
CA LYS A 61 10.06 4.41 24.73
C LYS A 61 9.22 4.20 23.46
N ALA A 62 8.06 4.86 23.40
CA ALA A 62 7.11 4.72 22.29
C ALA A 62 7.71 5.12 20.92
N GLU A 63 8.65 6.07 20.89
CA GLU A 63 9.31 6.50 19.66
C GLU A 63 10.10 5.37 18.99
N LEU A 64 10.54 4.38 19.78
CA LEU A 64 11.20 3.20 19.25
C LEU A 64 10.20 2.29 18.53
N ALA A 65 8.99 2.12 19.08
CA ALA A 65 7.92 1.37 18.42
C ALA A 65 7.53 2.02 17.08
N ASP A 66 7.43 3.35 17.03
CA ASP A 66 7.15 4.10 15.79
C ASP A 66 8.26 3.93 14.75
N THR A 67 9.52 3.92 15.20
CA THR A 67 10.68 3.67 14.34
C THR A 67 10.59 2.26 13.74
N LEU A 68 10.34 1.24 14.57
CA LEU A 68 10.15 -0.14 14.11
C LEU A 68 8.96 -0.27 13.15
N ALA A 69 7.86 0.42 13.41
CA ALA A 69 6.69 0.44 12.53
C ALA A 69 7.03 1.03 11.14
N THR A 70 7.89 2.05 11.12
CA THR A 70 8.39 2.65 9.86
C THR A 70 9.33 1.70 9.11
N HIS A 71 10.18 0.95 9.82
CA HIS A 71 10.97 -0.13 9.21
C HIS A 71 10.10 -1.27 8.69
N LEU A 72 9.02 -1.62 9.38
CA LEU A 72 8.04 -2.61 8.91
C LEU A 72 7.36 -2.14 7.62
N ALA A 73 6.89 -0.90 7.59
CA ALA A 73 6.25 -0.30 6.41
C ALA A 73 7.17 -0.29 5.17
N ALA A 74 8.48 -0.13 5.34
CA ALA A 74 9.44 -0.15 4.24
C ALA A 74 9.50 -1.49 3.48
N HIS A 75 9.05 -2.59 4.08
CA HIS A 75 8.95 -3.89 3.41
C HIS A 75 7.67 -4.06 2.58
N ALA A 76 6.68 -3.17 2.74
CA ALA A 76 5.37 -3.32 2.11
C ALA A 76 5.40 -3.43 0.58
N PRO A 77 6.27 -2.70 -0.16
CA PRO A 77 6.32 -2.83 -1.62
C PRO A 77 6.75 -4.22 -2.13
N VAL A 78 7.52 -4.97 -1.33
CA VAL A 78 8.12 -6.27 -1.71
C VAL A 78 7.40 -7.44 -1.04
N GLN A 79 7.01 -7.29 0.23
CA GLN A 79 6.39 -8.35 1.04
C GLN A 79 5.08 -7.88 1.69
N PRO A 80 4.10 -7.39 0.89
CA PRO A 80 2.92 -6.71 1.41
C PRO A 80 2.05 -7.58 2.33
N LEU A 81 1.94 -8.88 2.04
CA LEU A 81 1.11 -9.79 2.82
C LEU A 81 1.70 -10.07 4.20
N SER A 82 3.01 -10.27 4.26
CA SER A 82 3.75 -10.46 5.51
C SER A 82 3.70 -9.21 6.37
N VAL A 83 3.85 -8.03 5.75
CA VAL A 83 3.73 -6.73 6.44
C VAL A 83 2.32 -6.52 6.96
N TYR A 84 1.29 -6.74 6.14
CA TYR A 84 -0.12 -6.64 6.55
C TYR A 84 -0.42 -7.56 7.73
N SER A 85 -0.02 -8.83 7.63
CA SER A 85 -0.20 -9.81 8.69
C SER A 85 0.44 -9.36 10.01
N LEU A 86 1.74 -9.02 9.98
CA LEU A 86 2.48 -8.63 11.17
C LEU A 86 1.94 -7.32 11.76
N ALA A 87 1.63 -6.33 10.92
CA ALA A 87 1.05 -5.07 11.36
C ALA A 87 -0.33 -5.28 12.02
N THR A 88 -1.14 -6.21 11.50
CA THR A 88 -2.42 -6.59 12.12
C THR A 88 -2.22 -7.27 13.47
N GLN A 89 -1.23 -8.17 13.60
CA GLN A 89 -0.91 -8.83 14.87
C GLN A 89 -0.44 -7.85 15.95
N LEU A 90 0.25 -6.79 15.53
CA LEU A 90 0.80 -5.75 16.41
C LEU A 90 -0.14 -4.54 16.56
N GLU A 91 -1.36 -4.62 16.01
CA GLU A 91 -2.37 -3.54 16.06
C GLU A 91 -1.88 -2.21 15.45
N LEU A 92 -0.96 -2.27 14.48
CA LEU A 92 -0.41 -1.13 13.74
C LEU A 92 -1.31 -0.78 12.56
N GLU A 93 -2.51 -0.25 12.85
CA GLU A 93 -3.58 -0.04 11.86
C GLU A 93 -3.14 0.73 10.61
N LYS A 94 -2.35 1.81 10.80
CA LYS A 94 -1.84 2.61 9.68
C LYS A 94 -0.93 1.80 8.75
N VAL A 95 0.02 1.05 9.31
CA VAL A 95 0.96 0.22 8.54
C VAL A 95 0.21 -0.91 7.83
N ALA A 96 -0.76 -1.53 8.51
CA ALA A 96 -1.61 -2.55 7.91
C ALA A 96 -2.40 -1.96 6.72
N SER A 97 -3.04 -0.81 6.91
CA SER A 97 -3.77 -0.09 5.85
C SER A 97 -2.87 0.22 4.66
N ASP A 98 -1.70 0.82 4.88
CA ASP A 98 -0.77 1.18 3.82
C ASP A 98 -0.27 -0.06 3.04
N ALA A 99 -0.02 -1.17 3.74
CA ALA A 99 0.36 -2.43 3.10
C ALA A 99 -0.72 -2.98 2.17
N THR A 100 -2.01 -2.74 2.45
CA THR A 100 -3.10 -3.18 1.57
C THR A 100 -3.08 -2.53 0.20
N ALA A 101 -2.49 -1.34 0.04
CA ALA A 101 -2.36 -0.70 -1.27
C ALA A 101 -1.43 -1.51 -2.19
N HIS A 102 -0.41 -2.14 -1.62
CA HIS A 102 0.53 -2.99 -2.35
C HIS A 102 -0.01 -4.39 -2.64
N LEU A 103 -1.00 -4.86 -1.87
CA LEU A 103 -1.72 -6.13 -2.13
C LEU A 103 -2.60 -6.09 -3.37
N LEU A 104 -2.89 -4.92 -3.93
CA LEU A 104 -3.70 -4.78 -5.13
C LEU A 104 -3.01 -5.37 -6.38
N LYS A 105 -1.67 -5.42 -6.40
CA LYS A 105 -0.88 -5.93 -7.55
C LYS A 105 -1.11 -7.42 -7.85
N LYS A 106 -1.50 -8.21 -6.85
CA LYS A 106 -1.78 -9.64 -6.98
C LYS A 106 -3.19 -9.90 -6.43
N PRO A 107 -4.16 -10.32 -7.25
CA PRO A 107 -5.48 -10.69 -6.77
C PRO A 107 -5.43 -11.72 -5.64
N LEU A 108 -6.30 -11.57 -4.64
CA LEU A 108 -6.28 -12.42 -3.42
C LEU A 108 -6.41 -13.91 -3.71
N HIS A 109 -7.15 -14.28 -4.77
CA HIS A 109 -7.33 -15.67 -5.19
C HIS A 109 -6.06 -16.31 -5.77
N LYS A 110 -5.02 -15.52 -6.10
CA LYS A 110 -3.73 -16.03 -6.59
C LYS A 110 -2.75 -16.37 -5.47
N TYR A 111 -3.08 -16.08 -4.22
CA TYR A 111 -2.25 -16.47 -3.08
C TYR A 111 -2.50 -17.93 -2.72
N THR A 112 -1.45 -18.64 -2.34
CA THR A 112 -1.57 -20.03 -1.87
C THR A 112 -2.20 -20.06 -0.48
N SER A 113 -2.71 -21.22 -0.08
CA SER A 113 -3.21 -21.42 1.28
C SER A 113 -2.13 -21.11 2.34
N ASP A 114 -0.87 -21.45 2.07
CA ASP A 114 0.24 -21.20 2.99
C ASP A 114 0.57 -19.70 3.11
N GLU A 115 0.48 -18.94 2.01
CA GLU A 115 0.65 -17.49 2.03
C GLU A 115 -0.48 -16.82 2.83
N VAL A 116 -1.72 -17.22 2.59
CA VAL A 116 -2.89 -16.67 3.30
C VAL A 116 -2.89 -17.05 4.79
N ALA A 117 -2.36 -18.23 5.13
CA ALA A 117 -2.21 -18.68 6.51
C ALA A 117 -1.30 -17.79 7.36
N LEU A 118 -0.49 -16.92 6.73
CA LEU A 118 0.25 -15.89 7.44
C LEU A 118 -0.68 -14.88 8.12
N ILE A 119 -1.87 -14.61 7.58
CA ILE A 119 -2.81 -13.65 8.16
C ILE A 119 -3.33 -14.19 9.51
N PRO A 120 -3.21 -13.43 10.60
CA PRO A 120 -3.38 -13.96 11.95
C PRO A 120 -4.79 -14.40 12.32
N SER A 121 -5.81 -13.93 11.60
CA SER A 121 -7.19 -14.23 11.92
C SER A 121 -8.09 -14.19 10.70
N VAL A 122 -9.20 -14.93 10.79
CA VAL A 122 -10.29 -14.89 9.81
C VAL A 122 -10.86 -13.47 9.70
N LYS A 123 -10.95 -12.72 10.81
CA LYS A 123 -11.41 -11.33 10.82
C LYS A 123 -10.51 -10.43 9.95
N ALA A 124 -9.19 -10.56 10.10
CA ALA A 124 -8.23 -9.79 9.33
C ALA A 124 -8.25 -10.17 7.83
N TYR A 125 -8.39 -11.45 7.52
CA TYR A 125 -8.55 -11.89 6.13
C TYR A 125 -9.85 -11.37 5.51
N HIS A 126 -10.97 -11.48 6.23
CA HIS A 126 -12.26 -10.97 5.77
C HIS A 126 -12.25 -9.45 5.57
N ALA A 127 -11.61 -8.69 6.46
CA ALA A 127 -11.45 -7.25 6.30
C ALA A 127 -10.69 -6.90 5.02
N LEU A 128 -9.62 -7.63 4.70
CA LEU A 128 -8.84 -7.46 3.46
C LEU A 128 -9.69 -7.77 2.21
N VAL A 129 -10.44 -8.88 2.22
CA VAL A 129 -11.34 -9.26 1.12
C VAL A 129 -12.43 -8.20 0.91
N ALA A 130 -13.08 -7.76 1.99
CA ALA A 130 -14.12 -6.74 1.94
C ALA A 130 -13.58 -5.40 1.41
N LEU A 131 -12.38 -5.00 1.84
CA LEU A 131 -11.71 -3.80 1.34
C LEU A 131 -11.41 -3.90 -0.16
N HIS A 132 -10.90 -5.05 -0.63
CA HIS A 132 -10.64 -5.27 -2.05
C HIS A 132 -11.93 -5.22 -2.88
N ALA A 133 -13.01 -5.86 -2.41
CA ALA A 133 -14.31 -5.80 -3.07
C ALA A 133 -14.84 -4.36 -3.13
N HIS A 134 -14.75 -3.62 -2.02
CA HIS A 134 -15.19 -2.23 -1.96
C HIS A 134 -14.41 -1.33 -2.94
N ARG A 135 -13.09 -1.49 -3.04
CA ARG A 135 -12.25 -0.75 -3.99
C ARG A 135 -12.66 -1.02 -5.44
N VAL A 136 -12.91 -2.28 -5.79
CA VAL A 136 -13.37 -2.66 -7.14
C VAL A 136 -14.72 -1.99 -7.45
N GLU A 137 -15.67 -2.05 -6.53
CA GLU A 137 -16.98 -1.40 -6.73
C GLU A 137 -16.84 0.12 -6.86
N LYS A 138 -15.95 0.75 -6.08
CA LYS A 138 -15.69 2.19 -6.21
C LYS A 138 -15.04 2.57 -7.54
N LEU A 139 -14.08 1.78 -8.03
CA LEU A 139 -13.49 2.01 -9.35
C LEU A 139 -14.53 1.85 -10.47
N LYS A 140 -15.41 0.85 -10.35
CA LYS A 140 -16.54 0.66 -11.27
C LYS A 140 -17.48 1.87 -11.30
N GLU A 141 -17.85 2.39 -10.13
CA GLU A 141 -18.65 3.61 -10.02
C GLU A 141 -17.95 4.80 -10.69
N LEU A 142 -16.64 5.00 -10.42
CA LEU A 142 -15.85 6.10 -10.98
C LEU A 142 -15.77 6.06 -12.50
N VAL A 143 -15.57 4.88 -13.09
CA VAL A 143 -15.50 4.70 -14.56
C VAL A 143 -16.80 5.11 -15.23
N LEU A 144 -17.94 4.71 -14.68
CA LEU A 144 -19.24 5.01 -15.25
C LEU A 144 -19.69 6.45 -14.97
N ALA A 145 -19.25 7.03 -13.86
CA ALA A 145 -19.58 8.40 -13.48
C ALA A 145 -18.74 9.45 -14.24
N GLU A 146 -17.62 9.06 -14.85
CA GLU A 146 -16.77 10.02 -15.56
C GLU A 146 -17.45 10.51 -16.84
N GLU A 147 -17.79 11.79 -16.84
CA GLU A 147 -18.43 12.48 -17.95
C GLU A 147 -17.40 13.00 -18.94
N LEU A 148 -17.50 12.53 -20.19
CA LEU A 148 -16.76 13.13 -21.30
C LEU A 148 -17.37 14.51 -21.62
N PHE A 149 -16.55 15.55 -21.68
CA PHE A 149 -16.94 16.96 -21.86
C PHE A 149 -17.89 17.49 -20.76
N PRO A 150 -17.40 17.66 -19.52
CA PRO A 150 -18.22 18.22 -18.44
C PRO A 150 -18.77 19.59 -18.84
N LYS A 151 -20.08 19.77 -18.76
CA LYS A 151 -20.79 21.01 -19.16
C LYS A 151 -20.50 21.41 -20.62
N ASP A 152 -20.35 20.43 -21.50
CA ASP A 152 -20.04 20.57 -22.94
C ASP A 152 -18.71 21.31 -23.22
N TYR A 153 -17.85 21.45 -22.21
CA TYR A 153 -16.56 22.09 -22.39
C TYR A 153 -15.66 21.24 -23.29
N GLY A 154 -15.28 21.79 -24.44
CA GLY A 154 -14.46 21.10 -25.45
C GLY A 154 -15.23 20.14 -26.37
N LEU A 155 -16.57 20.19 -26.35
CA LEU A 155 -17.41 19.39 -27.25
C LEU A 155 -17.13 19.73 -28.71
N CYS A 156 -16.83 18.71 -29.52
CA CYS A 156 -16.74 18.85 -30.97
C CYS A 156 -18.14 18.80 -31.59
N GLY A 157 -18.55 19.84 -32.32
CA GLY A 157 -19.87 19.88 -32.97
C GLY A 157 -20.07 18.80 -34.06
N THR A 158 -18.98 18.27 -34.64
CA THR A 158 -19.05 17.26 -35.72
C THR A 158 -18.97 15.83 -35.20
N HIS A 159 -18.15 15.59 -34.17
CA HIS A 159 -17.81 14.24 -33.70
C HIS A 159 -18.23 13.96 -32.25
N GLY A 160 -18.87 14.92 -31.57
CA GLY A 160 -19.18 14.83 -30.14
C GLY A 160 -19.93 13.56 -29.76
N ASP A 161 -21.02 13.26 -30.46
CA ASP A 161 -21.86 12.09 -30.19
C ASP A 161 -21.09 10.78 -30.45
N ALA A 162 -20.43 10.67 -31.61
CA ALA A 162 -19.61 9.50 -31.93
C ALA A 162 -18.47 9.28 -30.93
N THR A 163 -17.90 10.36 -30.39
CA THR A 163 -16.86 10.30 -29.35
C THR A 163 -17.45 9.82 -28.02
N ARG A 164 -18.62 10.34 -27.61
CA ARG A 164 -19.34 9.88 -26.41
C ARG A 164 -19.69 8.39 -26.52
N ASP A 165 -20.11 7.92 -27.69
CA ASP A 165 -20.40 6.49 -27.92
C ASP A 165 -19.15 5.61 -27.79
N VAL A 166 -18.03 6.03 -28.39
CA VAL A 166 -16.76 5.30 -28.28
C VAL A 166 -16.28 5.26 -26.84
N TRP A 167 -16.36 6.39 -26.12
CA TRP A 167 -16.05 6.49 -24.70
C TRP A 167 -16.93 5.55 -23.86
N ALA A 168 -18.25 5.63 -24.01
CA ALA A 168 -19.20 4.82 -23.24
C ALA A 168 -19.00 3.33 -23.49
N ARG A 169 -18.77 2.90 -24.74
CA ARG A 169 -18.47 1.50 -25.05
C ARG A 169 -17.19 1.03 -24.35
N LYS A 170 -16.14 1.84 -24.38
CA LYS A 170 -14.86 1.50 -23.74
C LYS A 170 -14.99 1.49 -22.22
N ALA A 171 -15.69 2.46 -21.62
CA ALA A 171 -15.97 2.50 -20.19
C ALA A 171 -16.74 1.25 -19.73
N ASN A 172 -17.79 0.85 -20.45
CA ASN A 172 -18.54 -0.38 -20.14
C ASN A 172 -17.68 -1.65 -20.28
N TYR A 173 -16.82 -1.71 -21.30
CA TYR A 173 -15.88 -2.81 -21.46
C TYR A 173 -14.91 -2.89 -20.27
N VAL A 174 -14.26 -1.78 -19.92
CA VAL A 174 -13.31 -1.70 -18.79
C VAL A 174 -14.01 -2.04 -17.48
N TRP A 175 -15.22 -1.53 -17.25
CA TRP A 175 -16.06 -1.84 -16.07
C TRP A 175 -16.21 -3.35 -15.83
N GLY A 176 -16.38 -4.13 -16.90
CA GLY A 176 -16.51 -5.59 -16.82
C GLY A 176 -15.19 -6.33 -16.56
N GLN A 177 -14.05 -5.65 -16.67
CA GLN A 177 -12.70 -6.19 -16.52
C GLN A 177 -11.97 -5.67 -15.27
N ILE A 178 -12.61 -4.83 -14.44
CA ILE A 178 -11.95 -4.24 -13.27
C ILE A 178 -11.64 -5.32 -12.22
N GLU A 179 -10.36 -5.44 -11.91
CA GLU A 179 -9.80 -6.19 -10.79
C GLU A 179 -9.18 -5.23 -9.76
N PRO A 180 -8.86 -5.67 -8.53
CA PRO A 180 -8.35 -4.79 -7.48
C PRO A 180 -7.09 -3.98 -7.85
N GLY A 181 -6.27 -4.45 -8.79
CA GLY A 181 -5.04 -3.78 -9.23
C GLY A 181 -5.11 -3.15 -10.62
N THR A 182 -6.28 -3.08 -11.24
CA THR A 182 -6.44 -2.53 -12.60
C THR A 182 -6.11 -1.04 -12.63
N ASP A 183 -5.17 -0.65 -13.50
CA ASP A 183 -4.97 0.75 -13.87
C ASP A 183 -6.05 1.15 -14.88
N VAL A 184 -7.16 1.66 -14.36
CA VAL A 184 -8.32 2.04 -15.16
C VAL A 184 -7.98 3.10 -16.21
N ALA A 185 -7.11 4.05 -15.87
CA ALA A 185 -6.72 5.12 -16.79
C ALA A 185 -5.96 4.54 -17.98
N GLU A 186 -5.01 3.64 -17.72
CA GLU A 186 -4.28 2.93 -18.77
C GLU A 186 -5.20 2.04 -19.61
N GLU A 187 -6.14 1.34 -18.97
CA GLU A 187 -7.13 0.52 -19.67
C GLU A 187 -8.05 1.36 -20.58
N MET A 188 -8.30 2.64 -20.26
CA MET A 188 -9.08 3.57 -21.08
C MET A 188 -8.29 4.19 -22.24
N SER A 189 -6.95 4.28 -22.15
CA SER A 189 -6.07 4.85 -23.18
C SER A 189 -6.30 4.38 -24.63
N PRO A 190 -6.68 3.11 -24.91
CA PRO A 190 -6.99 2.67 -26.26
C PRO A 190 -8.13 3.44 -26.95
N VAL A 191 -8.96 4.17 -26.21
CA VAL A 191 -9.98 5.05 -26.79
C VAL A 191 -9.36 6.11 -27.72
N LEU A 192 -8.12 6.53 -27.45
CA LEU A 192 -7.40 7.56 -28.19
C LEU A 192 -6.99 7.11 -29.60
N THR A 193 -6.99 5.80 -29.88
CA THR A 193 -6.59 5.26 -31.19
C THR A 193 -7.75 5.15 -32.17
N ALA A 194 -9.00 5.31 -31.70
CA ALA A 194 -10.19 5.30 -32.55
C ALA A 194 -10.15 6.45 -33.56
N ASP A 195 -10.44 6.18 -34.84
CA ASP A 195 -10.26 7.14 -35.95
C ASP A 195 -10.96 8.49 -35.68
N VAL A 196 -12.21 8.44 -35.21
CA VAL A 196 -13.03 9.63 -34.87
C VAL A 196 -12.34 10.53 -33.82
N ILE A 197 -11.54 9.95 -32.94
CA ILE A 197 -10.86 10.63 -31.84
C ILE A 197 -9.47 11.06 -32.27
N ARG A 198 -8.69 10.14 -32.87
CA ARG A 198 -7.33 10.39 -33.36
C ARG A 198 -7.28 11.52 -34.38
N ASP A 199 -8.25 11.57 -35.28
CA ASP A 199 -8.24 12.52 -36.40
C ASP A 199 -8.88 13.87 -36.00
N CYS A 200 -9.42 13.99 -34.77
CA CYS A 200 -10.02 15.22 -34.25
C CYS A 200 -9.30 15.72 -32.99
N LYS A 201 -8.54 16.81 -33.12
CA LYS A 201 -7.77 17.42 -32.03
C LYS A 201 -8.61 17.76 -30.78
N LEU A 202 -9.85 18.21 -30.96
CA LEU A 202 -10.76 18.53 -29.84
C LEU A 202 -11.20 17.28 -29.09
N CYS A 203 -11.66 16.25 -29.80
CA CYS A 203 -12.06 14.98 -29.19
C CYS A 203 -10.88 14.29 -28.50
N HIS A 204 -9.72 14.26 -29.14
CA HIS A 204 -8.49 13.71 -28.57
C HIS A 204 -8.13 14.39 -27.24
N MET A 205 -8.15 15.74 -27.21
CA MET A 205 -7.91 16.49 -25.98
C MET A 205 -8.95 16.21 -24.90
N GLY A 206 -10.24 16.13 -25.27
CA GLY A 206 -11.31 15.78 -24.33
C GLY A 206 -11.08 14.43 -23.66
N CYS A 207 -10.81 13.39 -24.47
CA CYS A 207 -10.54 12.05 -23.95
C CYS A 207 -9.28 11.99 -23.08
N ILE A 208 -8.19 12.66 -23.46
CA ILE A 208 -6.99 12.75 -22.59
C ILE A 208 -7.36 13.34 -21.23
N ARG A 209 -8.10 14.46 -21.20
CA ARG A 209 -8.46 15.11 -19.94
C ARG A 209 -9.33 14.21 -19.06
N SER A 210 -10.30 13.52 -19.64
CA SER A 210 -11.12 12.56 -18.88
C SER A 210 -10.30 11.38 -18.36
N ILE A 211 -9.33 10.86 -19.14
CA ILE A 211 -8.41 9.81 -18.66
C ILE A 211 -7.54 10.31 -17.50
N GLU A 212 -7.00 11.53 -17.60
CA GLU A 212 -6.23 12.14 -16.50
C GLU A 212 -7.10 12.36 -15.25
N MET A 213 -8.38 12.73 -15.41
CA MET A 213 -9.31 12.85 -14.28
C MET A 213 -9.57 11.51 -13.58
N ILE A 214 -9.62 10.41 -14.33
CA ILE A 214 -9.71 9.05 -13.76
C ILE A 214 -8.44 8.69 -12.99
N ARG A 215 -7.26 9.09 -13.47
CA ARG A 215 -5.96 8.77 -12.86
C ARG A 215 -5.75 9.39 -11.47
N VAL A 216 -6.34 10.56 -11.21
CA VAL A 216 -6.10 11.35 -9.98
C VAL A 216 -7.17 11.11 -8.91
N ARG A 217 -8.24 10.36 -9.22
CA ARG A 217 -9.32 10.02 -8.27
C ARG A 217 -9.07 8.71 -7.53
#